data_AF-A0A967WWG0-F1
#
_entry.id   AF-A0A967WWG0-F1
#
_cell.length_a   1.000
_cell.length_b   1.000
_cell.length_c   1.000
_cell.angle_alpha   90.00
_cell.angle_beta   90.00
_cell.angle_gamma   90.00
#
_symmetry.space_group_name_H-M   'P 1'
#
loop_
_entity.id
_entity.type
_entity.pdbx_description
1 polymer ?
#
loop_
_entity_poly.entity_id
_entity_poly.type
_entity_poly.pdbx_seq_one_letter_code
_entity_poly.pdbx_strand_id
1 'polypeptide(L)' 'MIVRGSYVLDAHREQVWSALYDPRSLLSIIPGCQGIEQVSANEYRGQIVMRLPAVIGTYQ' A
#
# COMPACT_ATOMS: atom_id res chain seq x y z
N MET A 1 -9.87 -4.96 13.53
CA MET A 1 -10.20 -5.42 12.17
C MET A 1 -8.99 -6.14 11.61
N ILE A 2 -9.13 -7.38 11.16
CA ILE A 2 -8.05 -8.16 10.54
C ILE A 2 -8.44 -8.35 9.07
N VAL A 3 -7.63 -7.83 8.15
CA VAL A 3 -7.80 -8.07 6.71
C VAL A 3 -6.92 -9.25 6.32
N ARG A 4 -7.49 -10.27 5.68
CA ARG A 4 -6.78 -11.43 5.13
C ARG A 4 -7.12 -11.59 3.66
N GLY A 5 -6.12 -11.91 2.86
CA GLY A 5 -6.25 -12.19 1.44
C GLY A 5 -4.97 -12.81 0.91
N SER A 6 -5.06 -13.49 -0.22
CA SER A 6 -3.91 -14.03 -0.94
C SER A 6 -4.11 -13.81 -2.43
N TYR A 7 -3.02 -13.55 -3.13
CA TYR A 7 -2.99 -13.40 -4.57
C TYR A 7 -1.66 -13.96 -5.10
N VAL A 8 -1.69 -14.66 -6.22
CA VAL A 8 -0.49 -15.16 -6.89
C VAL A 8 -0.11 -14.19 -7.99
N LEU A 9 1.09 -13.62 -7.89
CA LEU A 9 1.67 -12.76 -8.92
C LEU A 9 2.45 -13.62 -9.91
N ASP A 10 2.25 -13.39 -11.20
CA ASP A 10 3.05 -13.98 -12.27
C ASP A 10 4.37 -13.21 -12.43
N ALA A 11 5.25 -13.36 -11.44
CA ALA A 11 6.56 -12.71 -11.38
C ALA A 11 7.52 -13.49 -10.46
N HIS A 12 8.84 -13.32 -10.64
CA HIS A 12 9.81 -13.92 -9.74
C HIS A 12 9.70 -13.31 -8.33
N ARG A 13 9.89 -14.15 -7.31
CA ARG A 13 9.80 -13.77 -5.89
C ARG A 13 10.71 -12.59 -5.56
N GLU A 14 11.93 -12.57 -6.08
CA GLU A 14 12.92 -11.54 -5.82
C GLU A 14 12.45 -10.19 -6.38
N GLN A 15 11.85 -10.19 -7.57
CA GLN A 15 11.30 -8.98 -8.19
C GLN A 15 10.13 -8.42 -7.38
N VAL A 16 9.22 -9.29 -6.92
CA VAL A 16 8.10 -8.90 -6.05
C VAL A 16 8.63 -8.33 -4.74
N TRP A 17 9.60 -9.00 -4.12
CA TRP A 17 10.19 -8.55 -2.87
C TRP A 17 10.85 -7.18 -3.02
N SER A 18 11.70 -6.98 -4.02
CA SER A 18 12.32 -5.69 -4.28
C SER A 18 11.29 -4.58 -4.52
N ALA A 19 10.20 -4.86 -5.24
CA ALA A 19 9.15 -3.88 -5.49
C ALA A 19 8.42 -3.45 -4.20
N LEU A 20 8.19 -4.37 -3.24
CA LEU A 20 7.56 -4.03 -1.96
C LEU A 20 8.41 -3.11 -1.08
N TYR A 21 9.72 -3.06 -1.31
CA TYR A 21 10.66 -2.20 -0.57
C TYR A 21 11.14 -0.97 -1.37
N ASP A 22 10.70 -0.79 -2.62
CA ASP A 22 11.00 0.42 -3.40
C ASP A 22 9.94 1.50 -3.11
N PRO A 23 10.33 2.66 -2.54
CA PRO A 23 9.39 3.75 -2.24
C PRO A 23 8.60 4.23 -3.46
N ARG A 24 9.17 4.16 -4.67
CA ARG A 24 8.48 4.56 -5.91
C ARG A 24 7.36 3.58 -6.27
N SER A 25 7.59 2.30 -6.02
CA SER A 25 6.56 1.26 -6.17
C SER A 25 5.46 1.44 -5.13
N LEU A 26 5.81 1.73 -3.88
CA LEU A 26 4.82 2.01 -2.83
C LEU A 26 3.92 3.20 -3.18
N LEU A 27 4.50 4.28 -3.70
CA LEU A 27 3.73 5.45 -4.17
C LEU A 27 2.71 5.10 -5.25
N SER A 28 3.06 4.22 -6.20
CA SER A 28 2.19 3.90 -7.33
C SER A 28 1.09 2.89 -6.98
N ILE A 29 1.33 1.99 -6.02
CA ILE A 29 0.38 0.92 -5.67
C ILE A 29 -0.54 1.27 -4.50
N ILE A 30 -0.15 2.19 -3.61
CA ILE A 30 -0.99 2.58 -2.47
C ILE A 30 -2.06 3.57 -2.96
N PRO A 31 -3.35 3.23 -2.92
CA PRO A 31 -4.40 4.09 -3.44
C PRO A 31 -4.45 5.44 -2.71
N GLY A 32 -4.44 6.54 -3.45
CA GLY A 32 -4.50 7.90 -2.90
C GLY A 32 -3.21 8.38 -2.23
N CYS A 33 -2.11 7.64 -2.35
CA CYS A 33 -0.81 8.11 -1.86
C CYS A 33 -0.33 9.30 -2.72
N GLN A 34 -0.09 10.44 -2.08
CA GLN A 34 0.35 11.68 -2.72
C GLN A 34 1.83 11.99 -2.49
N GLY A 35 2.44 11.33 -1.52
CA GLY A 35 3.85 11.53 -1.18
C GLY A 35 4.33 10.51 -0.17
N ILE A 36 5.62 10.21 -0.23
CA ILE A 36 6.31 9.34 0.71
C ILE A 36 7.67 9.97 1.03
N GLU A 37 8.02 10.02 2.30
CA GLU A 37 9.30 10.51 2.80
C GLU A 37 9.94 9.41 3.64
N GLN A 38 11.23 9.14 3.44
CA GLN A 38 11.96 8.24 4.31
C GLN A 38 12.38 8.98 5.59
N VAL A 39 11.94 8.51 6.74
CA VAL A 39 12.23 9.15 8.04
C VAL A 39 13.26 8.37 8.86
N SER A 40 13.47 7.09 8.55
CA SER A 40 14.60 6.28 9.05
C SER A 40 14.93 5.13 8.09
N ALA A 41 15.94 4.31 8.42
CA ALA A 41 16.35 3.18 7.58
C ALA A 41 15.18 2.23 7.23
N ASN A 42 14.21 2.06 8.14
CA ASN A 42 13.08 1.13 7.99
C ASN A 42 11.72 1.80 8.14
N GLU A 43 11.65 3.13 8.07
CA GLU A 43 10.41 3.88 8.30
C GLU A 43 10.19 4.94 7.24
N TYR A 44 8.95 5.00 6.76
CA TYR A 44 8.49 5.97 5.78
C TYR A 44 7.23 6.67 6.28
N ARG A 45 7.14 7.97 6.03
CA ARG A 45 5.95 8.78 6.24
C ARG A 45 5.23 8.97 4.90
N GLY A 46 4.05 8.38 4.78
CA GLY A 46 3.19 8.54 3.60
C GLY A 46 2.07 9.57 3.85
N GLN A 47 1.79 10.41 2.85
CA GLN A 47 0.58 11.24 2.82
C GLN A 47 -0.46 10.56 1.91
N ILE A 48 -1.57 10.10 2.50
CA ILE A 48 -2.63 9.41 1.78
C ILE A 48 -3.90 10.26 1.82
N VAL A 49 -4.43 10.58 0.65
CA VAL A 49 -5.71 11.26 0.47
C VAL A 49 -6.58 10.38 -0.43
N MET A 50 -7.59 9.76 0.16
CA MET A 50 -8.54 8.94 -0.59
C MET A 50 -9.97 9.16 -0.11
N ARG A 51 -10.91 9.18 -1.06
CA ARG A 51 -12.33 9.13 -0.77
C ARG A 51 -12.74 7.66 -0.77
N LEU A 52 -13.16 7.14 0.38
CA LEU A 52 -13.69 5.77 0.51
C LEU A 52 -15.22 5.84 0.60
N PRO A 53 -15.96 5.79 -0.52
CA PRO A 53 -17.42 5.89 -0.50
C PRO A 53 -18.10 4.70 0.19
N ALA A 54 -17.41 3.55 0.31
CA ALA A 54 -17.97 2.28 0.79
C ALA A 54 -18.00 2.09 2.32
N VAL A 55 -17.63 3.09 3.12
CA VAL A 55 -17.73 3.04 4.60
C VAL A 55 -19.00 3.72 5.12
N ILE A 56 -19.94 4.05 4.22
CA ILE A 56 -21.29 4.48 4.57
C ILE A 56 -22.23 3.30 4.30
N GLY A 57 -22.55 2.56 5.35
CA GLY A 57 -23.51 1.46 5.32
C GLY A 57 -24.19 1.34 6.68
N THR A 58 -25.46 0.95 6.71
CA THR A 58 -26.14 0.53 7.93
C THR A 58 -25.85 -0.96 8.12
N TYR A 59 -25.17 -1.31 9.21
CA TYR A 59 -24.85 -2.68 9.57
C TYR A 59 -25.93 -3.19 10.54
N GLN A 60 -26.50 -4.36 10.27
CA GLN A 60 -27.31 -5.14 11.22
C GLN A 60 -26.52 -6.37 11.64
#